data_AF-A0A6M5UDE5-F1
#
_entry.id   AF-A0A6M5UDE5-F1
#
_cell.length_a   1.000
_cell.length_b   1.000
_cell.length_c   1.000
_cell.angle_alpha   90.00
_cell.angle_beta   90.00
_cell.angle_gamma   90.00
#
_symmetry.space_group_name_H-M   'P 1'
#
loop_
_entity.id
_entity.type
_entity.pdbx_description
1 polymer ?
#
loop_
_entity_poly.entity_id
_entity_poly.type
_entity_poly.pdbx_seq_one_letter_code
_entity_poly.pdbx_strand_id
1 'polypeptide(L)'
;MLTWTAVDDGTWRARNASREYVIRREGSDTWTLDGPGRTWVALPNLEVAQEVAAVADEVHHDDDLLTSYRVVTATGARRGEPFGAGSDDDAMDVLRARRRAGNLPLAPFRLETSDGRTVGSWEKAAEIPARSATSHDGTAGPV
;
A
#
# COMPACT_ATOMS: atom_id res chain seq x y z
N MET A 1 -7.43 -16.84 0.82
CA MET A 1 -8.19 -17.69 1.76
C MET A 1 -7.22 -18.44 2.65
N LEU A 2 -7.40 -18.35 3.97
CA LEU A 2 -6.58 -19.04 4.95
C LEU A 2 -7.05 -20.49 5.13
N THR A 3 -6.11 -21.43 5.18
CA THR A 3 -6.35 -22.81 5.58
C THR A 3 -5.93 -22.99 7.03
N TRP A 4 -6.90 -23.31 7.89
CA TRP A 4 -6.70 -23.52 9.32
C TRP A 4 -6.30 -24.96 9.64
N THR A 5 -5.35 -25.13 10.54
CA THR A 5 -4.88 -26.42 11.05
C THR A 5 -4.68 -26.32 12.55
N ALA A 6 -5.34 -27.18 13.31
CA ALA A 6 -5.01 -27.38 14.73
C ALA A 6 -3.66 -28.12 14.81
N VAL A 7 -2.68 -27.50 15.46
CA VAL A 7 -1.36 -28.12 15.70
C VAL A 7 -1.40 -28.94 16.99
N ASP A 8 -2.01 -28.37 18.02
CA ASP A 8 -2.31 -28.98 19.32
C ASP A 8 -3.50 -28.25 19.98
N ASP A 9 -3.88 -28.65 21.19
CA ASP A 9 -5.04 -28.10 21.92
C ASP A 9 -4.94 -26.60 22.24
N GLY A 10 -3.73 -26.02 22.22
CA GLY A 10 -3.49 -24.61 22.48
C GLY A 10 -2.99 -23.83 21.26
N THR A 11 -2.72 -24.49 20.14
CA THR A 11 -2.03 -23.87 19.01
C THR A 11 -2.76 -24.14 17.70
N TRP A 12 -3.10 -23.06 17.01
CA TRP A 12 -3.72 -23.09 15.70
C TRP A 12 -2.86 -22.35 14.69
N ARG A 13 -2.77 -22.89 13.49
CA ARG A 13 -2.02 -22.28 12.41
C ARG A 13 -2.94 -22.05 11.23
N ALA A 14 -2.90 -20.84 10.68
CA ALA A 14 -3.50 -20.50 9.39
C ALA A 14 -2.39 -20.23 8.38
N ARG A 15 -2.53 -20.77 7.16
CA ARG A 15 -1.61 -20.49 6.05
C ARG A 15 -2.37 -20.19 4.76
N ASN A 16 -1.80 -19.32 3.94
CA ASN A 16 -2.10 -19.22 2.51
C ASN A 16 -0.79 -19.30 1.70
N ALA A 17 -0.83 -19.00 0.40
CA ALA A 17 0.33 -19.09 -0.48
C ALA A 17 1.50 -18.17 -0.08
N SER A 18 1.23 -17.08 0.63
CA SER A 18 2.19 -16.00 0.89
C SER A 18 2.47 -15.76 2.37
N ARG A 19 1.60 -16.23 3.27
CA ARG A 19 1.59 -15.83 4.69
C ARG A 19 1.23 -16.98 5.63
N GLU A 20 1.71 -16.85 6.86
CA GLU A 20 1.37 -17.71 7.99
C GLU A 20 0.93 -16.87 9.18
N TYR A 21 -0.08 -17.38 9.88
CA TYR A 21 -0.60 -16.85 11.14
C TYR A 21 -0.59 -17.97 12.17
N VAL A 22 -0.14 -17.68 13.39
CA VAL A 22 -0.09 -18.65 14.48
C VAL A 22 -0.82 -18.10 15.69
N ILE A 23 -1.87 -18.78 16.09
CA ILE A 23 -2.62 -18.51 17.31
C ILE A 23 -2.10 -19.44 18.40
N ARG A 24 -1.76 -18.90 19.57
CA ARG A 24 -1.40 -19.66 20.77
C ARG A 24 -2.28 -19.26 21.94
N ARG A 25 -2.67 -20.23 22.75
CA ARG A 25 -3.32 -20.00 24.03
C ARG A 25 -2.26 -19.68 25.08
N GLU A 26 -2.39 -18.53 25.73
CA GLU A 26 -1.57 -18.11 26.85
C GLU A 26 -2.41 -18.24 28.13
N GLY A 27 -2.24 -19.34 28.86
CA GLY A 27 -3.02 -19.60 30.07
C GLY A 27 -4.46 -20.09 29.81
N SER A 28 -5.37 -19.85 30.74
CA SER A 28 -6.76 -20.35 30.64
C SER A 28 -7.62 -19.51 29.71
N ASP A 29 -7.45 -18.19 29.68
CA ASP A 29 -8.49 -17.29 29.13
C ASP A 29 -7.93 -16.26 28.14
N THR A 30 -6.73 -16.50 27.63
CA THR A 30 -6.03 -15.50 26.82
C THR A 30 -5.36 -16.16 25.62
N TRP A 31 -5.39 -15.47 24.49
CA TRP A 31 -4.85 -15.93 23.23
C TRP A 31 -3.95 -14.87 22.62
N THR A 32 -2.92 -15.32 21.91
CA THR A 32 -2.02 -14.48 21.14
C THR A 32 -2.07 -14.91 19.68
N LEU A 33 -2.02 -13.96 18.76
CA LEU A 33 -1.90 -14.19 17.33
C LEU A 33 -0.60 -13.56 16.85
N ASP A 34 0.27 -14.38 16.26
CA ASP A 34 1.43 -13.90 15.51
C ASP A 34 1.11 -13.93 14.03
N GLY A 35 1.30 -12.80 13.34
CA GLY A 35 1.19 -12.69 11.90
C GLY A 35 2.38 -11.96 11.29
N PRO A 36 2.38 -11.74 9.96
CA PRO A 36 3.48 -11.08 9.27
C PRO A 36 3.70 -9.64 9.78
N GLY A 37 4.79 -9.42 10.52
CA GLY A 37 5.18 -8.09 10.99
C GLY A 37 4.37 -7.53 12.18
N ARG A 38 3.47 -8.31 12.77
CA ARG A 38 2.70 -7.89 13.95
C ARG A 38 2.28 -9.07 14.82
N THR A 39 2.27 -8.83 16.12
CA THR A 39 1.67 -9.72 17.13
C THR A 39 0.50 -9.02 17.79
N TRP A 40 -0.61 -9.73 17.93
CA TRP A 40 -1.77 -9.35 18.71
C TRP A 40 -1.80 -10.19 19.98
N VAL A 41 -1.89 -9.51 21.12
CA VAL A 41 -1.89 -10.15 22.44
C VAL A 41 -3.24 -9.95 23.12
N ALA A 42 -3.48 -10.69 24.20
CA ALA A 42 -4.65 -10.54 25.04
C ALA A 42 -6.00 -10.76 24.31
N LEU A 43 -6.03 -11.63 23.31
CA LEU A 43 -7.26 -11.96 22.59
C LEU A 43 -8.16 -12.86 23.46
N PRO A 44 -9.48 -12.60 23.49
CA PRO A 44 -10.37 -13.20 24.48
C PRO A 44 -10.65 -14.68 24.23
N ASN A 45 -10.60 -15.13 22.97
CA ASN A 45 -10.85 -16.53 22.60
C ASN A 45 -10.29 -16.83 21.20
N LEU A 46 -10.33 -18.11 20.82
CA LEU A 46 -9.86 -18.60 19.51
C LEU A 46 -10.64 -18.00 18.34
N GLU A 47 -11.96 -17.85 18.45
CA GLU A 47 -12.82 -17.32 17.39
C GLU A 47 -12.39 -15.89 17.01
N VAL A 48 -12.26 -15.01 18.00
CA VAL A 48 -11.77 -13.64 17.80
C VAL A 48 -10.35 -13.63 17.22
N ALA A 49 -9.49 -14.54 17.65
CA ALA A 49 -8.14 -14.64 17.09
C ALA A 49 -8.15 -15.07 15.61
N GLN A 50 -9.06 -15.96 15.20
CA GLN A 50 -9.26 -16.35 13.81
C GLN A 50 -9.85 -15.21 12.97
N GLU A 51 -10.82 -14.47 13.52
CA GLU A 51 -11.38 -13.28 12.87
C GLU A 51 -10.32 -12.19 12.63
N VAL A 52 -9.50 -11.88 13.64
CA VAL A 52 -8.40 -10.91 13.51
C VAL A 52 -7.41 -11.37 12.44
N ALA A 53 -7.08 -12.67 12.37
CA ALA A 53 -6.20 -13.19 11.33
C ALA A 53 -6.82 -13.07 9.93
N ALA A 54 -8.13 -13.33 9.78
CA ALA A 54 -8.84 -13.19 8.51
C ALA A 54 -8.85 -11.73 8.02
N VAL A 55 -9.17 -10.78 8.90
CA VAL A 55 -9.16 -9.35 8.57
C VAL A 55 -7.74 -8.88 8.24
N ALA A 56 -6.73 -9.34 8.99
CA ALA A 56 -5.34 -8.99 8.68
C ALA A 56 -4.89 -9.55 7.33
N ASP A 57 -5.29 -10.78 6.97
CA ASP A 57 -4.99 -11.36 5.65
C ASP A 57 -5.69 -10.60 4.51
N GLU A 58 -6.93 -10.17 4.73
CA GLU A 58 -7.68 -9.34 3.76
C GLU A 58 -7.00 -7.99 3.56
N VAL A 59 -6.68 -7.27 4.63
CA VAL A 59 -5.96 -5.98 4.54
C VAL A 59 -4.63 -6.15 3.81
N HIS A 60 -3.89 -7.21 4.11
CA HIS A 60 -2.64 -7.46 3.41
C HIS A 60 -2.83 -7.88 1.95
N HIS A 61 -3.91 -8.60 1.63
CA HIS A 61 -4.26 -8.92 0.25
C HIS A 61 -4.58 -7.64 -0.53
N ASP A 62 -5.36 -6.74 0.06
CA ASP A 62 -5.66 -5.44 -0.53
C ASP A 62 -4.37 -4.62 -0.71
N ASP A 63 -3.51 -4.56 0.30
CA ASP A 63 -2.20 -3.87 0.20
C ASP A 63 -1.32 -4.46 -0.91
N ASP A 64 -1.33 -5.78 -1.12
CA ASP A 64 -0.58 -6.43 -2.22
C ASP A 64 -1.11 -6.02 -3.60
N LEU A 65 -2.40 -5.67 -3.70
CA LEU A 65 -3.03 -5.19 -4.94
C LEU A 65 -2.74 -3.70 -5.18
N LEU A 66 -2.30 -2.95 -4.18
CA LEU A 66 -1.97 -1.54 -4.32
C LEU A 66 -0.56 -1.35 -4.87
N THR A 67 -0.44 -0.47 -5.86
CA THR A 67 0.87 0.04 -6.25
C THR A 67 1.31 1.07 -5.21
N SER A 68 2.53 0.94 -4.69
CA SER A 68 3.10 1.93 -3.77
C SER A 68 3.71 3.10 -4.55
N TYR A 69 3.35 4.33 -4.17
CA TYR A 69 3.81 5.59 -4.75
C TYR A 69 4.56 6.44 -3.73
N ARG A 70 5.49 7.27 -4.21
CA ARG A 70 6.30 8.20 -3.41
C ARG A 70 6.52 9.52 -4.15
N VAL A 71 6.67 10.59 -3.39
CA VAL A 71 7.00 11.91 -3.92
C VAL A 71 8.51 12.11 -3.88
N VAL A 72 9.11 12.40 -5.04
CA VAL A 72 10.54 12.62 -5.21
C VAL A 72 10.79 14.02 -5.73
N THR A 73 11.51 14.83 -4.96
CA THR A 73 11.89 16.19 -5.37
C THR A 73 12.90 16.18 -6.52
N ALA A 74 13.09 17.31 -7.19
CA ALA A 74 14.08 17.44 -8.27
C ALA A 74 15.52 17.05 -7.87
N THR A 75 15.87 17.16 -6.59
CA THR A 75 17.18 16.74 -6.05
C THR A 75 17.27 15.25 -5.73
N GLY A 76 16.20 14.48 -5.96
CA GLY A 76 16.11 13.06 -5.62
C GLY A 76 15.68 12.78 -4.18
N ALA A 77 15.45 13.81 -3.35
CA ALA A 77 15.00 13.59 -1.98
C ALA A 77 13.53 13.14 -1.95
N ARG A 78 13.26 12.08 -1.17
CA ARG A 78 11.93 11.54 -0.91
C ARG A 78 11.19 12.41 0.10
N ARG A 79 9.91 12.68 -0.12
CA ARG A 79 9.09 13.53 0.76
C ARG A 79 7.76 12.87 1.13
N GLY A 80 7.48 12.88 2.43
CA GLY A 80 6.31 12.23 3.02
C GLY A 80 6.43 10.71 3.04
N GLU A 81 5.46 10.09 3.70
CA GLU A 81 5.32 8.63 3.69
C GLU A 81 4.83 8.15 2.31
N PRO A 82 5.39 7.03 1.81
CA PRO A 82 4.81 6.31 0.67
C PRO A 82 3.34 5.99 0.91
N PHE A 83 2.58 5.87 -0.17
CA PHE A 83 1.16 5.53 -0.08
C PHE A 83 0.76 4.56 -1.19
N GLY A 84 -0.18 3.66 -0.90
CA GLY A 84 -0.76 2.76 -1.88
C GLY A 84 -1.90 3.43 -2.65
N ALA A 85 -2.04 3.10 -3.93
CA ALA A 85 -3.24 3.39 -4.71
C ALA A 85 -3.49 2.30 -5.76
N GLY A 86 -4.76 2.05 -6.08
CA GLY A 86 -5.17 0.99 -7.00
C GLY A 86 -4.84 1.30 -8.47
N SER A 87 -4.71 2.59 -8.81
CA SER A 87 -4.36 3.06 -10.14
C SER A 87 -3.50 4.31 -10.09
N ASP A 88 -2.87 4.66 -11.23
CA ASP A 88 -2.15 5.91 -11.39
C ASP A 88 -3.08 7.12 -11.17
N ASP A 89 -4.32 7.06 -11.67
CA ASP A 89 -5.31 8.14 -11.52
C ASP A 89 -5.70 8.36 -10.05
N ASP A 90 -5.96 7.29 -9.30
CA ASP A 90 -6.22 7.36 -7.85
C ASP A 90 -5.02 7.99 -7.11
N ALA A 91 -3.80 7.62 -7.52
CA ALA A 91 -2.58 8.16 -6.92
C ALA A 91 -2.44 9.67 -7.19
N MET A 92 -2.79 10.12 -8.40
CA MET A 92 -2.83 11.53 -8.76
C MET A 92 -3.87 12.29 -7.94
N ASP A 93 -5.03 11.71 -7.68
CA ASP A 93 -6.09 12.33 -6.86
C ASP A 93 -5.69 12.47 -5.39
N VAL A 94 -5.03 11.46 -4.81
CA VAL A 94 -4.42 11.58 -3.47
C VAL A 94 -3.41 12.72 -3.45
N LEU A 95 -2.60 12.85 -4.49
CA LEU A 95 -1.60 13.91 -4.57
C LEU A 95 -2.23 15.29 -4.71
N ARG A 96 -3.27 15.45 -5.54
CA ARG A 96 -4.07 16.68 -5.64
C ARG A 96 -4.73 17.04 -4.30
N ALA A 97 -5.19 16.06 -3.53
CA ALA A 97 -5.73 16.29 -2.19
C ALA A 97 -4.65 16.76 -1.20
N ARG A 98 -3.48 16.10 -1.16
CA ARG A 98 -2.32 16.50 -0.33
C ARG A 98 -1.84 17.91 -0.68
N ARG A 99 -1.89 18.27 -1.97
CA ARG A 99 -1.58 19.61 -2.43
C ARG A 99 -2.55 20.65 -1.87
N ARG A 100 -3.86 20.40 -1.95
CA ARG A 100 -4.89 21.29 -1.38
C ARG A 100 -4.73 21.48 0.13
N ALA A 101 -4.24 20.44 0.82
CA ALA A 101 -3.93 20.48 2.25
C ALA A 101 -2.59 21.16 2.59
N GLY A 102 -1.78 21.57 1.61
CA GLY A 102 -0.46 22.17 1.84
C GLY A 102 0.63 21.18 2.27
N ASN A 103 0.39 19.87 2.13
CA ASN A 103 1.29 18.80 2.58
C ASN A 103 2.30 18.34 1.51
N LEU A 104 2.56 19.17 0.50
CA LEU A 104 3.51 18.85 -0.58
C LEU A 104 4.61 19.90 -0.71
N PRO A 105 5.78 19.52 -1.28
CA PRO A 105 6.87 20.45 -1.51
C PRO A 105 6.43 21.62 -2.41
N LEU A 106 6.89 22.83 -2.07
CA LEU A 106 6.75 24.00 -2.93
C LEU A 106 7.70 23.96 -4.14
N ALA A 107 8.78 23.19 -4.04
CA ALA A 107 9.75 22.97 -5.10
C ALA A 107 9.26 21.89 -6.09
N PRO A 108 9.78 21.84 -7.33
CA PRO A 108 9.41 20.81 -8.30
C PRO A 108 9.61 19.38 -7.76
N PHE A 109 8.65 18.51 -8.05
CA PHE A 109 8.66 17.11 -7.64
C PHE A 109 7.98 16.21 -8.67
N ARG A 110 8.23 14.91 -8.54
CA ARG A 110 7.64 13.84 -9.33
C ARG A 110 6.94 12.86 -8.42
N LEU A 111 5.85 12.28 -8.90
CA LEU A 111 5.23 11.11 -8.32
C LEU A 111 5.84 9.90 -9.01
N GLU A 112 6.46 9.02 -8.23
CA GLU A 112 7.07 7.79 -8.71
C GLU A 112 6.43 6.59 -8.02
N THR A 113 6.21 5.52 -8.77
CA THR A 113 5.92 4.21 -8.19
C THR A 113 7.17 3.64 -7.51
N SER A 114 6.98 2.62 -6.68
CA SER A 114 8.03 1.95 -5.91
C SER A 114 9.12 1.30 -6.80
N ASP A 115 8.75 0.84 -7.99
CA ASP A 115 9.65 0.33 -9.05
C ASP A 115 10.37 1.44 -9.85
N GLY A 116 10.06 2.73 -9.59
CA GLY A 116 10.76 3.88 -10.15
C GLY A 116 10.15 4.49 -11.43
N ARG A 117 8.97 4.02 -11.87
CA ARG A 117 8.25 4.65 -12.98
C ARG A 117 7.66 6.00 -12.54
N THR A 118 7.90 7.04 -13.33
CA THR A 118 7.29 8.36 -13.11
C THR A 118 5.86 8.38 -13.64
N VAL A 119 4.92 8.77 -12.79
CA VAL A 119 3.47 8.84 -13.09
C VAL A 119 3.05 10.27 -13.41
N GLY A 120 3.66 11.25 -12.75
CA GLY A 120 3.37 12.66 -12.95
C GLY A 120 4.49 13.55 -12.42
N SER A 121 4.53 14.79 -12.88
CA SER A 121 5.51 15.78 -12.43
C SER A 121 4.84 17.13 -12.16
N TRP A 122 5.41 17.91 -11.24
CA TRP A 122 4.90 19.23 -10.88
C TRP A 122 6.02 20.26 -10.95
N GLU A 123 5.78 21.33 -11.69
CA GLU A 123 6.66 22.49 -11.76
C GLU A 123 5.90 23.74 -11.33
N LYS A 124 6.40 24.47 -10.32
CA LYS A 124 5.85 25.76 -9.87
C LYS A 124 4.31 25.78 -9.75
N ALA A 125 3.73 24.68 -9.23
CA ALA A 125 2.29 24.49 -9.03
C ALA A 125 1.45 24.15 -10.29
N ALA A 126 2.06 23.86 -11.44
CA ALA A 126 1.38 23.21 -12.56
C ALA A 126 1.63 21.69 -12.52
N GLU A 127 0.56 20.92 -12.71
CA GLU A 127 0.65 19.48 -12.95
C GLU A 127 1.06 19.25 -14.41
N ILE A 128 2.09 18.45 -14.63
CA ILE A 128 2.58 18.04 -15.93
C ILE A 128 2.39 16.52 -16.02
N PRO A 129 1.44 16.05 -16.84
CA PRO A 129 1.24 14.61 -17.07
C PRO A 129 2.54 13.96 -17.54
N ALA A 130 2.89 12.80 -16.99
CA ALA A 130 3.99 12.02 -17.56
C ALA A 130 3.58 11.60 -18.97
N ARG A 131 4.34 12.01 -19.98
CA ARG A 131 4.03 11.76 -21.39
C ARG A 131 3.69 10.28 -21.64
N SER A 132 2.52 10.00 -22.19
CA SER A 132 2.31 8.81 -23.02
C SER A 132 3.27 8.89 -24.22
N ALA A 133 3.97 7.80 -24.52
CA ALA A 133 4.85 7.74 -25.68
C ALA A 133 4.05 7.94 -26.99
N THR A 134 4.28 9.10 -27.60
CA THR A 134 4.27 9.44 -29.04
C THR A 134 3.31 8.73 -30.01
N SER A 135 2.46 9.53 -30.67
CA SER A 135 2.37 9.51 -32.13
C SER A 135 2.66 10.91 -32.67
N HIS A 136 3.46 10.93 -33.74
CA HIS A 136 4.20 12.06 -34.32
C HIS A 136 3.32 13.24 -34.74
N ASP A 137 3.83 14.45 -34.50
CA ASP A 137 3.43 15.69 -35.16
C ASP A 137 3.91 15.65 -36.63
N GLY A 138 3.13 16.24 -37.55
CA GLY A 138 3.35 16.04 -38.99
C GLY A 138 2.67 17.06 -39.88
N THR A 139 2.92 18.34 -39.60
CA THR A 139 3.04 19.44 -40.57
C THR A 139 1.76 20.17 -41.00
N ALA A 140 1.77 21.46 -40.66
CA ALA A 140 0.86 22.53 -41.05
C ALA A 140 0.76 22.74 -42.58
N GLY A 141 -0.40 23.23 -43.04
CA GLY A 141 -0.59 23.80 -44.40
C GLY A 141 0.31 25.02 -44.67
N PRO A 142 0.30 25.60 -45.90
CA PRO A 142 -0.87 26.37 -46.35
C PRO A 142 -1.09 26.46 -47.89
N VAL A 143 -2.13 27.24 -48.24
CA VAL A 143 -2.67 27.77 -49.53
C VAL A 143 -3.62 26.91 -50.37
#